data_AF-A0A950W3E0-F1
#
_entry.id   AF-A0A950W3E0-F1
#
_cell.length_a   1.000
_cell.length_b   1.000
_cell.length_c   1.000
_cell.angle_alpha   90.00
_cell.angle_beta   90.00
_cell.angle_gamma   90.00
#
_symmetry.space_group_name_H-M   'P 1'
#
loop_
_entity.id
_entity.type
_entity.pdbx_description
1 polymer ?
#
loop_
_entity_poly.entity_id
_entity_poly.type
_entity_poly.pdbx_seq_one_letter_code
_entity_poly.pdbx_strand_id
1 'polypeptide(L)'
;MKDVVRRANKLRRRVYREIPVASANRTADLDHRMCYAEMAAILASARLGVSSGGAALALWRACSERGLRAWCYEFGLPGSATRTVTVVDVGGVLQIHDAFFNLSYPSGLYDVLGLLRNGEWPRIKREVRDKKVYIMDPARESGTAARWLQEHAERELEPVDGLRRFELLWGPEGLTATDPGVDSTLSALTARGYPTDLQYAMLHPVAVFDGARWHRNRAEMPLLRGCNLESPVAALGSVSRELELQRTRFAEASAAAARLEGDLVEAKKQASAVARRVSAERETLLQQKAALLASNTALKSELAEVRNRLSSAVDLRAQRDSQIAQLRAEIEDGARQLESQRDALEALRGLQHEWEAARHRLEKEIRDVRAQLELRSREHELLRQSAGVLATRAETAEEQVIAITHSFPPLFDELSRLRSERDAMSREMAMLEGQISGSLGARLRSLWRRLTLKREAL
;
A
#
# COMPACT_ATOMS: atom_id res chain seq x y z
N MET A 1 -86.65 -44.96 49.46
CA MET A 1 -85.35 -45.08 48.76
C MET A 1 -85.31 -46.21 47.72
N LYS A 2 -85.55 -47.49 48.07
CA LYS A 2 -85.45 -48.63 47.13
C LYS A 2 -86.27 -48.46 45.84
N ASP A 3 -87.45 -47.84 45.94
CA ASP A 3 -88.31 -47.59 44.78
C ASP A 3 -87.70 -46.56 43.80
N VAL A 4 -87.11 -45.47 44.31
CA VAL A 4 -86.48 -44.42 43.47
C VAL A 4 -85.27 -44.96 42.71
N VAL A 5 -84.39 -45.72 43.37
CA VAL A 5 -83.24 -46.41 42.73
C VAL A 5 -83.72 -47.34 41.61
N ARG A 6 -84.78 -48.12 41.88
CA ARG A 6 -85.37 -49.05 40.90
C ARG A 6 -85.93 -48.29 39.69
N ARG A 7 -86.61 -47.17 39.91
CA ARG A 7 -87.14 -46.30 38.84
C ARG A 7 -86.01 -45.72 37.98
N ALA A 8 -84.97 -45.13 38.59
CA ALA A 8 -83.82 -44.58 37.86
C ALA A 8 -83.11 -45.64 37.01
N ASN A 9 -82.87 -46.83 37.58
CA ASN A 9 -82.29 -47.96 36.84
C ASN A 9 -83.18 -48.45 35.69
N LYS A 10 -84.50 -48.49 35.89
CA LYS A 10 -85.46 -48.85 34.83
C LYS A 10 -85.42 -47.83 33.69
N LEU A 11 -85.35 -46.54 33.98
CA LEU A 11 -85.25 -45.48 32.99
C LEU A 11 -83.93 -45.54 32.22
N ARG A 12 -82.79 -45.70 32.91
CA ARG A 12 -81.47 -45.87 32.29
C ARG A 12 -81.45 -47.03 31.29
N ARG A 13 -81.95 -48.20 31.69
CA ARG A 13 -82.02 -49.39 30.82
C ARG A 13 -82.98 -49.19 29.66
N ARG A 14 -84.07 -48.45 29.86
CA ARG A 14 -85.00 -48.08 28.78
C ARG A 14 -84.30 -47.21 27.75
N VAL A 15 -83.68 -46.12 28.19
CA VAL A 15 -82.93 -45.17 27.33
C VAL A 15 -81.83 -45.90 26.58
N TYR A 16 -81.03 -46.73 27.26
CA TYR A 16 -79.96 -47.49 26.61
C TYR A 16 -80.45 -48.39 25.45
N ARG A 17 -81.65 -48.99 25.57
CA ARG A 17 -82.23 -49.85 24.52
C ARG A 17 -82.89 -49.07 23.39
N GLU A 18 -83.62 -48.02 23.74
CA GLU A 18 -84.46 -47.28 22.78
C GLU A 18 -83.65 -46.24 21.98
N ILE A 19 -82.50 -45.79 22.51
CA ILE A 19 -81.70 -44.72 21.93
C ILE A 19 -80.46 -45.30 21.22
N PRO A 20 -80.43 -45.34 19.87
CA PRO A 20 -79.29 -45.85 19.12
C PRO A 20 -78.06 -44.94 19.27
N VAL A 21 -76.87 -45.50 19.09
CA VAL A 21 -75.59 -44.76 19.11
C VAL A 21 -74.97 -44.70 17.73
N ALA A 22 -74.19 -43.66 17.49
CA ALA A 22 -73.42 -43.50 16.25
C ALA A 22 -72.16 -42.68 16.53
N SER A 23 -71.17 -42.77 15.63
CA SER A 23 -70.03 -41.88 15.62
C SER A 23 -70.42 -40.46 15.18
N ALA A 24 -69.54 -39.49 15.45
CA ALA A 24 -69.78 -38.04 15.38
C ALA A 24 -70.40 -37.52 14.07
N ASN A 25 -70.29 -38.24 12.96
CA ASN A 25 -70.82 -37.82 11.66
C ASN A 25 -72.31 -38.14 11.47
N ARG A 26 -72.93 -38.90 12.39
CA ARG A 26 -74.34 -39.32 12.34
C ARG A 26 -75.04 -39.16 13.69
N THR A 27 -74.51 -38.29 14.55
CA THR A 27 -75.13 -37.96 15.83
C THR A 27 -76.23 -36.94 15.65
N ALA A 28 -77.43 -37.23 16.16
CA ALA A 28 -78.51 -36.27 16.26
C ALA A 28 -78.24 -35.29 17.40
N ASP A 29 -78.42 -34.00 17.11
CA ASP A 29 -78.52 -32.97 18.13
C ASP A 29 -79.95 -32.97 18.69
N LEU A 30 -80.10 -33.54 19.89
CA LEU A 30 -81.39 -33.58 20.58
C LEU A 30 -81.67 -32.24 21.26
N ASP A 31 -82.85 -31.66 21.00
CA ASP A 31 -83.30 -30.49 21.74
C ASP A 31 -83.82 -30.91 23.13
N HIS A 32 -83.17 -30.41 24.18
CA HIS A 32 -83.55 -30.60 25.58
C HIS A 32 -85.01 -30.27 25.93
N ARG A 33 -85.68 -29.46 25.09
CA ARG A 33 -87.10 -29.09 25.27
C ARG A 33 -88.06 -30.20 24.86
N MET A 34 -87.64 -31.11 23.98
CA MET A 34 -88.46 -32.22 23.51
C MET A 34 -88.79 -33.18 24.64
N CYS A 35 -89.94 -33.84 24.56
CA CYS A 35 -90.23 -34.92 25.50
C CYS A 35 -89.44 -36.19 25.15
N TYR A 36 -89.25 -37.08 26.12
CA TYR A 36 -88.49 -38.31 25.89
C TYR A 36 -89.13 -39.19 24.79
N ALA A 37 -90.47 -39.24 24.74
CA ALA A 37 -91.19 -40.02 23.73
C ALA A 37 -90.93 -39.52 22.31
N GLU A 38 -90.86 -38.21 22.10
CA GLU A 38 -90.50 -37.60 20.81
C GLU A 38 -89.04 -37.89 20.45
N MET A 39 -88.10 -37.72 21.38
CA MET A 39 -86.68 -38.06 21.14
C MET A 39 -86.52 -39.52 20.69
N ALA A 40 -87.19 -40.45 21.38
CA ALA A 40 -87.17 -41.87 21.05
C ALA A 40 -87.84 -42.17 19.70
N ALA A 41 -88.98 -41.54 19.40
CA ALA A 41 -89.69 -41.71 18.14
C ALA A 41 -88.86 -41.20 16.95
N ILE A 42 -88.25 -40.02 17.09
CA ILE A 42 -87.35 -39.48 16.08
C ILE A 42 -86.20 -40.45 15.85
N LEU A 43 -85.46 -40.85 16.89
CA LEU A 43 -84.30 -41.74 16.69
C LEU A 43 -84.65 -43.16 16.23
N ALA A 44 -85.84 -43.66 16.55
CA ALA A 44 -86.33 -44.94 16.03
C ALA A 44 -86.63 -44.86 14.53
N SER A 45 -87.13 -43.70 14.06
CA SER A 45 -87.46 -43.44 12.65
C SER A 45 -86.29 -42.84 11.85
N ALA A 46 -85.32 -42.23 12.53
CA ALA A 46 -84.25 -41.46 11.94
C ALA A 46 -83.01 -42.30 11.64
N ARG A 47 -82.25 -41.82 10.66
CA ARG A 47 -80.95 -42.33 10.20
C ARG A 47 -79.79 -41.96 11.14
N LEU A 48 -80.09 -41.65 12.40
CA LEU A 48 -79.17 -40.97 13.31
C LEU A 48 -79.09 -41.72 14.65
N GLY A 49 -77.90 -41.79 15.20
CA GLY A 49 -77.66 -42.22 16.57
C GLY A 49 -77.41 -41.01 17.47
N VAL A 50 -76.97 -41.26 18.70
CA VAL A 50 -76.52 -40.20 19.61
C VAL A 50 -75.12 -40.46 20.13
N SER A 51 -74.43 -39.38 20.50
CA SER A 51 -73.23 -39.41 21.32
C SER A 51 -73.56 -39.71 22.79
N SER A 52 -72.53 -39.78 23.63
CA SER A 52 -72.72 -39.87 25.10
C SER A 52 -73.57 -38.70 25.64
N GLY A 53 -73.42 -37.50 25.07
CA GLY A 53 -74.21 -36.30 25.36
C GLY A 53 -75.70 -36.51 25.11
N GLY A 54 -76.07 -36.97 23.91
CA GLY A 54 -77.49 -37.20 23.58
C GLY A 54 -78.12 -38.31 24.42
N ALA A 55 -77.38 -39.39 24.71
CA ALA A 55 -77.88 -40.45 25.61
C ALA A 55 -78.09 -39.95 27.05
N ALA A 56 -77.16 -39.13 27.56
CA ALA A 56 -77.28 -38.52 28.88
C ALA A 56 -78.44 -37.51 28.95
N LEU A 57 -78.69 -36.77 27.86
CA LEU A 57 -79.81 -35.84 27.76
C LEU A 57 -81.16 -36.56 27.70
N ALA A 58 -81.26 -37.63 26.92
CA ALA A 58 -82.46 -38.46 26.86
C ALA A 58 -82.81 -39.08 28.23
N LEU A 59 -81.79 -39.57 28.96
CA LEU A 59 -81.99 -40.05 30.33
C LEU A 59 -82.39 -38.92 31.29
N TRP A 60 -81.73 -37.77 31.22
CA TRP A 60 -82.10 -36.60 32.01
C TRP A 60 -83.57 -36.21 31.80
N ARG A 61 -84.04 -36.20 30.56
CA ARG A 61 -85.43 -35.89 30.22
C ARG A 61 -86.40 -36.93 30.77
N ALA A 62 -86.10 -38.21 30.57
CA ALA A 62 -86.91 -39.33 31.08
C ALA A 62 -87.02 -39.32 32.61
N CYS A 63 -85.95 -38.93 33.31
CA CYS A 63 -85.93 -38.75 34.77
C CYS A 63 -86.78 -37.53 35.19
N SER A 64 -86.60 -36.39 34.51
CA SER A 64 -87.30 -35.14 34.83
C SER A 64 -88.81 -35.25 34.65
N GLU A 65 -89.29 -35.88 33.58
CA GLU A 65 -90.72 -36.16 33.33
C GLU A 65 -91.35 -37.09 34.39
N ARG A 66 -90.52 -37.83 35.12
CA ARG A 66 -90.94 -38.70 36.24
C ARG A 66 -90.72 -38.06 37.61
N GLY A 67 -90.39 -36.76 37.66
CA GLY A 67 -90.19 -36.00 38.89
C GLY A 67 -88.87 -36.27 39.60
N LEU A 68 -87.87 -36.85 38.91
CA LEU A 68 -86.54 -37.05 39.47
C LEU A 68 -85.62 -35.87 39.13
N ARG A 69 -84.87 -35.37 40.11
CA ARG A 69 -83.86 -34.34 39.87
C ARG A 69 -82.63 -34.98 39.23
N ALA A 70 -82.19 -34.42 38.11
CA ALA A 70 -81.06 -34.93 37.36
C ALA A 70 -80.25 -33.81 36.69
N TRP A 71 -78.99 -34.11 36.39
CA TRP A 71 -78.04 -33.22 35.70
C TRP A 71 -77.25 -34.03 34.67
N CYS A 72 -76.81 -33.41 33.57
CA CYS A 72 -75.87 -34.04 32.65
C CYS A 72 -74.46 -33.47 32.91
N TYR A 73 -73.49 -34.31 33.24
CA TYR A 73 -72.09 -33.90 33.38
C TYR A 73 -71.29 -34.37 32.20
N GLU A 74 -70.58 -33.45 31.57
CA GLU A 74 -69.58 -33.71 30.56
C GLU A 74 -68.19 -33.75 31.23
N PHE A 75 -67.51 -34.87 31.06
CA PHE A 75 -66.18 -35.14 31.59
C PHE A 75 -65.19 -35.38 30.46
N GLY A 76 -63.98 -34.87 30.56
CA GLY A 76 -62.96 -35.01 29.51
C GLY A 76 -61.87 -33.97 29.60
N LEU A 77 -60.97 -34.00 28.61
CA LEU A 77 -59.89 -33.03 28.48
C LEU A 77 -60.21 -32.06 27.33
N PRO A 78 -59.96 -30.75 27.49
CA PRO A 78 -60.17 -29.80 26.40
C PRO A 78 -59.41 -30.22 25.15
N GLY A 79 -60.11 -30.33 24.01
CA GLY A 79 -59.52 -30.76 22.74
C GLY A 79 -59.43 -32.27 22.53
N SER A 80 -59.99 -33.08 23.44
CA SER A 80 -60.09 -34.54 23.31
C SER A 80 -61.56 -34.99 23.40
N ALA A 81 -61.81 -36.30 23.20
CA ALA A 81 -63.15 -36.86 23.34
C ALA A 81 -63.71 -36.64 24.76
N THR A 82 -64.95 -36.19 24.84
CA THR A 82 -65.67 -36.00 26.11
C THR A 82 -66.73 -37.07 26.31
N ARG A 83 -66.99 -37.39 27.57
CA ARG A 83 -67.98 -38.37 28.00
C ARG A 83 -69.01 -37.70 28.88
N THR A 84 -70.26 -37.75 28.44
CA THR A 84 -71.37 -37.22 29.23
C THR A 84 -72.11 -38.33 29.95
N VAL A 85 -72.43 -38.12 31.23
CA VAL A 85 -73.24 -39.01 32.07
C VAL A 85 -74.36 -38.23 32.76
N THR A 86 -75.40 -38.93 33.20
CA THR A 86 -76.49 -38.31 33.96
C THR A 86 -76.30 -38.57 35.44
N VAL A 87 -76.27 -37.53 36.26
CA VAL A 87 -76.26 -37.63 37.72
C VAL A 87 -77.70 -37.46 38.21
N VAL A 88 -78.22 -38.38 39.00
CA VAL A 88 -79.60 -38.38 39.50
C VAL A 88 -79.60 -38.33 41.02
N ASP A 89 -80.43 -37.46 41.60
CA ASP A 89 -80.66 -37.42 43.05
C ASP A 89 -81.60 -38.57 43.46
N VAL A 90 -81.06 -39.53 44.21
CA VAL A 90 -81.80 -40.69 44.69
C VAL A 90 -81.86 -40.67 46.21
N GLY A 91 -82.74 -39.81 46.74
CA GLY A 91 -82.97 -39.67 48.18
C GLY A 91 -81.80 -39.00 48.89
N GLY A 92 -81.23 -37.95 48.30
CA GLY A 92 -80.10 -37.18 48.83
C GLY A 92 -78.73 -37.70 48.39
N VAL A 93 -78.67 -38.88 47.77
CA VAL A 93 -77.44 -39.44 47.20
C VAL A 93 -77.40 -39.18 45.70
N LEU A 94 -76.38 -38.47 45.25
CA LEU A 94 -76.15 -38.18 43.83
C LEU A 94 -75.54 -39.42 43.16
N GLN A 95 -76.33 -40.16 42.38
CA GLN A 95 -75.87 -41.39 41.72
C GLN A 95 -75.55 -41.13 40.24
N ILE A 96 -74.44 -41.68 39.77
CA ILE A 96 -74.04 -41.60 38.36
C ILE A 96 -74.73 -42.71 37.58
N HIS A 97 -75.42 -42.31 36.52
CA HIS A 97 -76.08 -43.18 35.56
C HIS A 97 -75.55 -42.90 34.16
N ASP A 98 -74.98 -43.93 33.54
CA ASP A 98 -74.50 -43.87 32.18
C ASP A 98 -75.44 -44.68 31.27
N ALA A 99 -76.35 -43.98 30.61
CA ALA A 99 -77.23 -44.59 29.60
C ALA A 99 -76.52 -44.82 28.26
N PHE A 100 -75.32 -44.29 28.07
CA PHE A 100 -74.53 -44.56 26.88
C PHE A 100 -74.00 -45.99 26.93
N PHE A 101 -73.33 -46.39 28.01
CA PHE A 101 -72.75 -47.73 28.21
C PHE A 101 -73.56 -48.69 29.09
N ASN A 102 -74.75 -48.30 29.51
CA ASN A 102 -75.57 -49.05 30.47
C ASN A 102 -74.85 -49.31 31.81
N LEU A 103 -74.11 -48.32 32.31
CA LEU A 103 -73.40 -48.42 33.59
C LEU A 103 -74.18 -47.73 34.71
N SER A 104 -74.13 -48.34 35.88
CA SER A 104 -74.57 -47.72 37.13
C SER A 104 -73.44 -47.79 38.16
N TYR A 105 -73.26 -46.70 38.89
CA TYR A 105 -72.31 -46.60 39.98
C TYR A 105 -73.10 -46.79 41.28
N PRO A 106 -72.88 -47.86 42.05
CA PRO A 106 -73.57 -48.08 43.32
C PRO A 106 -73.23 -46.99 44.35
N SER A 107 -72.00 -46.47 44.30
CA SER A 107 -71.52 -45.39 45.15
C SER A 107 -72.00 -44.01 44.66
N GLY A 108 -72.05 -43.03 45.57
CA GLY A 108 -72.37 -41.65 45.20
C GLY A 108 -71.28 -41.01 44.34
N LEU A 109 -71.63 -39.91 43.66
CA LEU A 109 -70.72 -39.13 42.80
C LEU A 109 -69.43 -38.76 43.54
N TYR A 110 -69.53 -38.24 44.77
CA TYR A 110 -68.35 -37.83 45.53
C TYR A 110 -67.45 -39.00 45.93
N ASP A 111 -68.03 -40.16 46.26
CA ASP A 111 -67.27 -41.37 46.57
C ASP A 111 -66.49 -41.85 45.34
N VAL A 112 -67.14 -41.86 44.17
CA VAL A 112 -66.50 -42.21 42.89
C VAL A 112 -65.33 -41.27 42.58
N LEU A 113 -65.53 -39.96 42.74
CA LEU A 113 -64.46 -38.99 42.54
C LEU A 113 -63.33 -39.17 43.56
N GLY A 114 -63.64 -39.47 44.82
CA GLY A 114 -62.65 -39.77 45.86
C GLY A 114 -61.77 -40.98 45.52
N LEU A 115 -62.39 -42.09 45.11
CA LEU A 115 -61.68 -43.30 44.69
C LEU A 115 -60.74 -43.00 43.51
N LEU A 116 -61.25 -42.37 42.46
CA LEU A 116 -60.46 -42.03 41.28
C LEU A 116 -59.28 -41.11 41.62
N ARG A 117 -59.46 -40.12 42.52
CA ARG A 117 -58.34 -39.27 42.97
C ARG A 117 -57.23 -40.05 43.65
N ASN A 118 -57.60 -41.09 44.39
CA ASN A 118 -56.66 -41.96 45.08
C ASN A 118 -56.03 -43.01 44.16
N GLY A 119 -56.37 -43.01 42.85
CA GLY A 119 -55.93 -44.05 41.91
C GLY A 119 -56.65 -45.38 42.11
N GLU A 120 -57.76 -45.38 42.84
CA GLU A 120 -58.59 -46.54 43.10
C GLU A 120 -59.73 -46.64 42.10
N TRP A 121 -60.16 -47.87 41.84
CA TRP A 121 -61.20 -48.17 40.87
C TRP A 121 -62.59 -48.11 41.49
N PRO A 122 -63.51 -47.26 40.99
CA PRO A 122 -64.87 -47.27 41.47
C PRO A 122 -65.55 -48.58 41.07
N ARG A 123 -66.38 -49.12 41.98
CA ARG A 123 -67.21 -50.28 41.65
C ARG A 123 -68.25 -49.87 40.62
N ILE A 124 -68.28 -50.55 39.48
CA ILE A 124 -69.24 -50.30 38.40
C ILE A 124 -70.08 -51.56 38.19
N LYS A 125 -71.38 -51.37 38.00
CA LYS A 125 -72.28 -52.43 37.56
C LYS A 125 -72.72 -52.16 36.11
N ARG A 126 -72.28 -53.01 35.19
CA ARG A 126 -72.75 -53.07 33.80
C ARG A 126 -73.90 -54.07 33.70
N GLU A 127 -75.06 -53.63 33.23
CA GLU A 127 -76.18 -54.53 32.95
C GLU A 127 -76.00 -55.11 31.53
N VAL A 128 -75.60 -56.38 31.44
CA VAL A 128 -75.22 -57.05 30.17
C VAL A 128 -76.39 -57.69 29.41
N ARG A 129 -77.60 -57.66 29.98
CA ARG A 129 -78.77 -58.29 29.36
C ARG A 129 -79.32 -57.48 28.18
N ASP A 130 -79.16 -56.17 28.20
CA ASP A 130 -79.76 -55.29 27.22
C ASP A 130 -78.78 -55.01 26.08
N LYS A 131 -79.30 -55.03 24.84
CA LYS A 131 -78.54 -54.73 23.62
C LYS A 131 -78.84 -53.31 23.16
N LYS A 132 -77.89 -52.75 22.42
CA LYS A 132 -77.99 -51.41 21.84
C LYS A 132 -77.79 -51.49 20.34
N VAL A 133 -78.50 -50.63 19.62
CA VAL A 133 -78.33 -50.46 18.19
C VAL A 133 -77.23 -49.43 17.94
N TYR A 134 -76.20 -49.82 17.18
CA TYR A 134 -75.21 -48.90 16.61
C TYR A 134 -75.52 -48.66 15.14
N ILE A 135 -75.53 -47.39 14.73
CA ILE A 135 -75.75 -46.97 13.35
C ILE A 135 -74.39 -46.63 12.75
N MET A 136 -74.00 -47.39 11.73
CA MET A 136 -72.71 -47.28 11.06
C MET A 136 -72.91 -46.70 9.65
N ASP A 137 -72.17 -45.64 9.34
CA ASP A 137 -72.06 -45.12 7.98
C ASP A 137 -70.80 -45.70 7.32
N PRO A 138 -70.93 -46.64 6.36
CA PRO A 138 -69.76 -47.27 5.73
C PRO A 138 -68.83 -46.27 5.04
N ALA A 139 -69.33 -45.09 4.66
CA ALA A 139 -68.53 -44.07 3.98
C ALA A 139 -67.67 -43.22 4.93
N ARG A 140 -67.93 -43.29 6.25
CA ARG A 140 -67.28 -42.42 7.25
C ARG A 140 -66.54 -43.19 8.33
N GLU A 141 -66.90 -44.44 8.53
CA GLU A 141 -66.33 -45.28 9.58
C GLU A 141 -65.00 -45.86 9.15
N SER A 142 -64.06 -45.95 10.10
CA SER A 142 -62.75 -46.52 9.82
C SER A 142 -62.88 -48.02 9.53
N GLY A 143 -61.98 -48.58 8.72
CA GLY A 143 -61.94 -50.02 8.47
C GLY A 143 -61.72 -50.85 9.75
N THR A 144 -61.12 -50.26 10.79
CA THR A 144 -60.99 -50.89 12.11
C THR A 144 -62.32 -50.89 12.87
N ALA A 145 -63.03 -49.76 12.90
CA ALA A 145 -64.36 -49.65 13.50
C ALA A 145 -65.34 -50.64 12.86
N ALA A 146 -65.37 -50.68 11.53
CA ALA A 146 -66.27 -51.55 10.78
C ALA A 146 -66.00 -53.05 11.03
N ARG A 147 -64.74 -53.46 11.14
CA ARG A 147 -64.37 -54.84 11.49
C ARG A 147 -64.75 -55.18 12.93
N TRP A 148 -64.42 -54.29 13.87
CA TRP A 148 -64.77 -54.48 15.27
C TRP A 148 -66.28 -54.67 15.45
N LEU A 149 -67.10 -53.84 14.79
CA LEU A 149 -68.56 -53.97 14.81
C LEU A 149 -69.03 -55.31 14.24
N GLN A 150 -68.45 -55.80 13.15
CA GLN A 150 -68.82 -57.10 12.57
C GLN A 150 -68.46 -58.28 13.48
N GLU A 151 -67.33 -58.20 14.17
CA GLU A 151 -66.85 -59.25 15.07
C GLU A 151 -67.64 -59.30 16.40
N HIS A 152 -68.11 -58.15 16.88
CA HIS A 152 -68.71 -58.01 18.21
C HIS A 152 -70.23 -57.79 18.19
N ALA A 153 -70.82 -57.59 17.00
CA ALA A 153 -72.27 -57.57 16.84
C ALA A 153 -72.85 -58.96 17.04
N GLU A 154 -73.98 -59.03 17.75
CA GLU A 154 -74.75 -60.27 17.86
C GLU A 154 -75.48 -60.55 16.55
N ARG A 155 -75.97 -59.48 15.90
CA ARG A 155 -76.49 -59.53 14.55
C ARG A 155 -76.46 -58.16 13.89
N GLU A 156 -76.45 -58.19 12.57
CA GLU A 156 -76.75 -57.03 11.74
C GLU A 156 -78.27 -56.96 11.51
N LEU A 157 -78.84 -55.76 11.62
CA LEU A 157 -80.25 -55.46 11.36
C LEU A 157 -80.41 -54.95 9.92
N GLU A 158 -81.64 -54.96 9.42
CA GLU A 158 -81.96 -54.43 8.10
C GLU A 158 -81.40 -53.01 7.90
N PRO A 159 -80.58 -52.78 6.85
CA PRO A 159 -80.05 -51.47 6.54
C PRO A 159 -81.15 -50.46 6.28
N VAL A 160 -80.90 -49.20 6.64
CA VAL A 160 -81.83 -48.09 6.39
C VAL A 160 -81.09 -47.05 5.57
N ASP A 161 -81.53 -46.87 4.32
CA ASP A 161 -81.00 -45.85 3.41
C ASP A 161 -79.47 -45.93 3.22
N GLY A 162 -78.97 -47.15 3.08
CA GLY A 162 -77.54 -47.43 2.90
C GLY A 162 -76.71 -47.42 4.19
N LEU A 163 -77.31 -47.12 5.35
CA LEU A 163 -76.65 -47.21 6.65
C LEU A 163 -76.81 -48.62 7.23
N ARG A 164 -75.70 -49.17 7.73
CA ARG A 164 -75.67 -50.48 8.38
C ARG A 164 -76.02 -50.32 9.86
N ARG A 165 -76.69 -51.31 10.43
CA ARG A 165 -77.20 -51.25 11.80
C ARG A 165 -76.81 -52.52 12.54
N PHE A 166 -76.16 -52.38 13.68
CA PHE A 166 -75.66 -53.51 14.45
C PHE A 166 -76.33 -53.55 15.83
N GLU A 167 -76.81 -54.72 16.23
CA GLU A 167 -77.25 -54.95 17.60
C GLU A 167 -76.13 -55.60 18.40
N LEU A 168 -75.66 -54.93 19.45
CA LEU A 168 -74.50 -55.38 20.24
C LEU A 168 -74.52 -54.96 21.71
N LEU A 169 -73.55 -55.49 22.46
CA LEU A 169 -73.24 -55.03 23.82
C LEU A 169 -72.31 -53.82 23.76
N TRP A 170 -72.90 -52.63 23.67
CA TRP A 170 -72.15 -51.37 23.60
C TRP A 170 -71.41 -51.07 24.91
N GLY A 171 -70.11 -50.76 24.82
CA GLY A 171 -69.20 -50.60 25.96
C GLY A 171 -67.97 -49.75 25.64
N PRO A 172 -67.07 -49.52 26.61
CA PRO A 172 -65.86 -48.73 26.42
C PRO A 172 -65.00 -49.21 25.25
N GLU A 173 -64.90 -50.52 25.05
CA GLU A 173 -64.11 -51.12 23.97
C GLU A 173 -64.66 -50.74 22.60
N GLY A 174 -65.99 -50.74 22.45
CA GLY A 174 -66.66 -50.30 21.23
C GLY A 174 -66.50 -48.81 20.98
N LEU A 175 -66.49 -47.99 22.04
CA LEU A 175 -66.21 -46.56 21.89
C LEU A 175 -64.76 -46.34 21.42
N THR A 176 -63.76 -47.01 22.02
CA THR A 176 -62.36 -46.89 21.56
C THR A 176 -62.20 -47.33 20.10
N ALA A 177 -62.90 -48.39 19.68
CA ALA A 177 -62.81 -48.88 18.30
C ALA A 177 -63.46 -47.94 17.26
N THR A 178 -64.45 -47.14 17.67
CA THR A 178 -65.28 -46.31 16.77
C THR A 178 -65.01 -44.82 16.87
N ASP A 179 -64.40 -44.35 17.96
CA ASP A 179 -64.07 -42.95 18.18
C ASP A 179 -62.54 -42.77 18.39
N PRO A 180 -61.80 -42.31 17.36
CA PRO A 180 -60.36 -42.10 17.46
C PRO A 180 -59.99 -41.00 18.47
N GLY A 181 -60.93 -40.13 18.87
CA GLY A 181 -60.69 -39.13 19.92
C GLY A 181 -60.45 -39.75 21.30
N VAL A 182 -60.84 -41.01 21.49
CA VAL A 182 -60.60 -41.76 22.74
C VAL A 182 -59.12 -41.96 22.98
N ASP A 183 -58.34 -42.34 21.96
CA ASP A 183 -56.90 -42.59 22.10
C ASP A 183 -56.15 -41.32 22.51
N SER A 184 -56.55 -40.16 21.98
CA SER A 184 -56.02 -38.86 22.41
C SER A 184 -56.31 -38.60 23.88
N THR A 185 -57.55 -38.88 24.32
CA THR A 185 -57.97 -38.71 25.72
C THR A 185 -57.17 -39.64 26.65
N LEU A 186 -57.05 -40.91 26.30
CA LEU A 186 -56.29 -41.91 27.03
C LEU A 186 -54.80 -41.54 27.10
N SER A 187 -54.19 -41.14 25.98
CA SER A 187 -52.79 -40.68 25.94
C SER A 187 -52.57 -39.46 26.82
N ALA A 188 -53.51 -38.51 26.81
CA ALA A 188 -53.41 -37.31 27.63
C ALA A 188 -53.61 -37.61 29.13
N LEU A 189 -54.47 -38.58 29.49
CA LEU A 189 -54.57 -39.09 30.86
C LEU A 189 -53.24 -39.73 31.30
N THR A 190 -52.63 -40.59 30.48
CA THR A 190 -51.32 -41.19 30.75
C THR A 190 -50.23 -40.13 30.87
N ALA A 191 -50.20 -39.14 29.99
CA ALA A 191 -49.24 -38.04 30.04
C ALA A 191 -49.34 -37.27 31.36
N ARG A 192 -50.56 -37.13 31.90
CA ARG A 192 -50.84 -36.51 33.20
C ARG A 192 -50.61 -37.46 34.39
N GLY A 193 -50.24 -38.72 34.16
CA GLY A 193 -49.94 -39.69 35.22
C GLY A 193 -51.15 -40.47 35.72
N TYR A 194 -52.28 -40.43 35.01
CA TYR A 194 -53.45 -41.26 35.30
C TYR A 194 -53.37 -42.60 34.55
N PRO A 195 -54.05 -43.66 35.05
CA PRO A 195 -54.24 -44.88 34.29
C PRO A 195 -54.95 -44.65 32.96
N THR A 196 -54.66 -45.50 31.99
CA THR A 196 -55.25 -45.50 30.64
C THR A 196 -56.70 -46.02 30.67
N ASP A 197 -57.58 -45.32 31.39
CA ASP A 197 -59.01 -45.67 31.49
C ASP A 197 -59.91 -44.42 31.47
N LEU A 198 -60.99 -44.49 30.70
CA LEU A 198 -61.91 -43.37 30.48
C LEU A 198 -62.66 -42.91 31.73
N GLN A 199 -62.70 -43.71 32.80
CA GLN A 199 -63.29 -43.29 34.07
C GLN A 199 -62.49 -42.17 34.71
N TYR A 200 -61.17 -42.14 34.52
CA TYR A 200 -60.33 -41.05 35.05
C TYR A 200 -60.61 -39.71 34.37
N ALA A 201 -61.27 -39.71 33.20
CA ALA A 201 -61.80 -38.47 32.61
C ALA A 201 -62.80 -37.77 33.55
N MET A 202 -63.44 -38.50 34.47
CA MET A 202 -64.37 -37.92 35.45
C MET A 202 -63.71 -36.96 36.45
N LEU A 203 -62.37 -37.02 36.60
CA LEU A 203 -61.60 -36.04 37.37
C LEU A 203 -61.42 -34.71 36.63
N HIS A 204 -61.88 -34.63 35.38
CA HIS A 204 -61.79 -33.47 34.51
C HIS A 204 -63.19 -33.05 34.02
N PRO A 205 -64.02 -32.43 34.87
CA PRO A 205 -65.32 -31.92 34.45
C PRO A 205 -65.13 -30.75 33.47
N VAL A 206 -65.84 -30.80 32.35
CA VAL A 206 -65.81 -29.79 31.28
C VAL A 206 -67.05 -28.91 31.32
N ALA A 207 -68.22 -29.52 31.48
CA ALA A 207 -69.49 -28.80 31.52
C ALA A 207 -70.54 -29.57 32.33
N VAL A 208 -71.55 -28.86 32.83
CA VAL A 208 -72.76 -29.47 33.39
C VAL A 208 -74.00 -28.77 32.86
N PHE A 209 -74.99 -29.56 32.45
CA PHE A 209 -76.33 -29.09 32.11
C PHE A 209 -77.29 -29.36 33.28
N ASP A 210 -77.94 -28.31 33.76
CA ASP A 210 -78.87 -28.35 34.90
C ASP A 210 -80.35 -28.41 34.49
N GLY A 211 -80.63 -28.50 33.19
CA GLY A 211 -81.98 -28.43 32.64
C GLY A 211 -82.34 -27.08 32.02
N ALA A 212 -81.61 -26.02 32.35
CA ALA A 212 -81.82 -24.68 31.80
C ALA A 212 -80.63 -24.21 30.95
N ARG A 213 -79.40 -24.44 31.42
CA ARG A 213 -78.20 -23.99 30.72
C ARG A 213 -76.99 -24.88 30.99
N TRP A 214 -75.99 -24.75 30.12
CA TRP A 214 -74.68 -25.35 30.30
C TRP A 214 -73.78 -24.43 31.14
N HIS A 215 -73.21 -24.96 32.22
CA HIS A 215 -72.22 -24.30 33.05
C HIS A 215 -70.84 -24.88 32.73
N ARG A 216 -69.97 -24.07 32.13
CA ARG A 216 -68.57 -24.47 31.80
C ARG A 216 -67.55 -23.91 32.78
N ASN A 217 -67.91 -22.87 33.54
CA ASN A 217 -67.07 -22.38 34.61
C ASN A 217 -67.16 -23.34 35.81
N ARG A 218 -66.03 -23.95 36.18
CA ARG A 218 -65.95 -24.92 37.29
C ARG A 218 -66.43 -24.35 38.62
N ALA A 219 -66.27 -23.05 38.87
CA ALA A 219 -66.76 -22.40 40.08
C ALA A 219 -68.30 -22.34 40.14
N GLU A 220 -68.94 -22.32 38.98
CA GLU A 220 -70.40 -22.21 38.83
C GLU A 220 -71.08 -23.57 38.68
N MET A 221 -70.34 -24.61 38.29
CA MET A 221 -70.86 -25.97 38.14
C MET A 221 -71.56 -26.41 39.44
N PRO A 222 -72.88 -26.68 39.42
CA PRO A 222 -73.55 -27.30 40.56
C PRO A 222 -72.82 -28.59 40.98
N LEU A 223 -73.04 -29.04 42.23
CA LEU A 223 -72.50 -30.28 42.82
C LEU A 223 -70.96 -30.44 42.90
N LEU A 224 -70.13 -29.65 42.20
CA LEU A 224 -68.67 -29.78 42.24
C LEU A 224 -67.94 -28.53 42.79
N ARG A 225 -68.70 -27.53 43.28
CA ARG A 225 -68.19 -26.22 43.69
C ARG A 225 -67.00 -26.35 44.66
N GLY A 226 -65.82 -25.94 44.20
CA GLY A 226 -64.60 -25.89 45.01
C GLY A 226 -63.93 -27.24 45.28
N CYS A 227 -64.44 -28.35 44.75
CA CYS A 227 -63.79 -29.66 44.92
C CYS A 227 -62.47 -29.68 44.14
N ASN A 228 -61.33 -29.82 44.83
CA ASN A 228 -60.08 -30.18 44.18
C ASN A 228 -60.20 -31.61 43.64
N LEU A 229 -59.89 -31.82 42.36
CA LEU A 229 -59.97 -33.10 41.67
C LEU A 229 -58.59 -33.64 41.27
N GLU A 230 -57.52 -32.94 41.63
CA GLU A 230 -56.15 -33.38 41.36
C GLU A 230 -55.84 -34.66 42.16
N SER A 231 -55.20 -35.62 41.49
CA SER A 231 -54.68 -36.82 42.11
C SER A 231 -53.25 -36.59 42.63
N PRO A 232 -52.96 -36.93 43.89
CA PRO A 232 -51.60 -36.88 44.42
C PRO A 232 -50.65 -37.88 43.73
N VAL A 233 -51.15 -38.99 43.19
CA VAL A 233 -50.35 -39.99 42.47
C VAL A 233 -49.89 -39.46 41.12
N ALA A 234 -50.77 -38.79 40.38
CA ALA A 234 -50.46 -38.15 39.11
C ALA A 234 -49.39 -37.06 39.26
N ALA A 235 -49.44 -36.28 40.34
CA ALA A 235 -48.47 -35.23 40.64
C ALA A 235 -47.05 -35.77 40.91
N LEU A 236 -46.92 -36.94 41.54
CA LEU A 236 -45.61 -37.58 41.75
C LEU A 236 -45.01 -38.11 40.44
N GLY A 237 -45.84 -38.65 39.54
CA GLY A 237 -45.39 -39.20 38.26
C GLY A 237 -44.88 -38.15 37.25
N SER A 238 -45.33 -36.90 37.34
CA SER A 238 -44.81 -35.81 36.49
C SER A 238 -43.44 -35.31 36.97
N VAL A 239 -43.24 -35.21 38.28
CA VAL A 239 -41.98 -34.77 38.89
C VAL A 239 -40.84 -35.74 38.59
N SER A 240 -41.09 -37.05 38.64
CA SER A 240 -40.07 -38.06 38.32
C SER A 240 -39.57 -37.97 36.87
N ARG A 241 -40.47 -37.70 35.91
CA ARG A 241 -40.09 -37.57 34.49
C ARG A 241 -39.26 -36.32 34.20
N GLU A 242 -39.59 -35.20 34.85
CA GLU A 242 -38.81 -33.96 34.71
C GLU A 242 -37.38 -34.16 35.24
N LEU A 243 -37.21 -34.89 36.34
CA LEU A 243 -35.88 -35.18 36.89
C LEU A 243 -34.99 -35.98 35.94
N GLU A 244 -35.55 -36.96 35.22
CA GLU A 244 -34.81 -37.77 34.23
C GLU A 244 -34.33 -36.93 33.04
N LEU A 245 -35.16 -36.01 32.55
CA LEU A 245 -34.79 -35.09 31.47
C LEU A 245 -33.65 -34.14 31.88
N GLN A 246 -33.65 -33.68 33.12
CA GLN A 246 -32.57 -32.82 33.61
C GLN A 246 -31.23 -33.57 33.71
N ARG A 247 -31.26 -34.86 34.06
CA ARG A 247 -30.06 -35.70 34.13
C ARG A 247 -29.40 -35.90 32.76
N THR A 248 -30.17 -36.09 31.69
CA THR A 248 -29.63 -36.27 30.34
C THR A 248 -28.97 -35.00 29.82
N ARG A 249 -29.62 -33.84 30.01
CA ARG A 249 -29.06 -32.52 29.63
C ARG A 249 -27.72 -32.23 30.31
N PHE A 250 -27.58 -32.60 31.58
CA PHE A 250 -26.33 -32.41 32.31
C PHE A 250 -25.19 -33.28 31.74
N ALA A 251 -25.47 -34.52 31.35
CA ALA A 251 -24.48 -35.40 30.75
C ALA A 251 -23.96 -34.86 29.39
N GLU A 252 -24.86 -34.31 28.56
CA GLU A 252 -24.50 -33.69 27.29
C GLU A 252 -23.62 -32.46 27.46
N ALA A 253 -23.96 -31.58 28.42
CA ALA A 253 -23.17 -30.39 28.73
C ALA A 253 -21.76 -30.74 29.21
N SER A 254 -21.62 -31.78 30.05
CA SER A 254 -20.32 -32.28 30.52
C SER A 254 -19.45 -32.80 29.37
N ALA A 255 -20.05 -33.55 28.43
CA ALA A 255 -19.33 -34.07 27.26
C ALA A 255 -18.91 -32.95 26.27
N ALA A 256 -19.62 -31.83 26.23
CA ALA A 256 -19.23 -30.67 25.43
C ALA A 256 -18.06 -29.91 26.08
N ALA A 257 -18.08 -29.73 27.40
CA ALA A 257 -17.00 -29.09 28.14
C ALA A 257 -15.65 -29.81 27.95
N ALA A 258 -15.64 -31.14 28.06
CA ALA A 258 -14.41 -31.94 27.86
C ALA A 258 -13.80 -31.79 26.45
N ARG A 259 -14.64 -31.61 25.42
CA ARG A 259 -14.17 -31.38 24.04
C ARG A 259 -13.50 -30.01 23.89
N LEU A 260 -14.13 -28.96 24.43
CA LEU A 260 -13.60 -27.60 24.38
C LEU A 260 -12.27 -27.46 25.13
N GLU A 261 -12.10 -28.17 26.25
CA GLU A 261 -10.82 -28.23 26.97
C GLU A 261 -9.71 -28.84 26.11
N GLY A 262 -10.01 -29.90 25.35
CA GLY A 262 -9.08 -30.52 24.41
C GLY A 262 -8.64 -29.55 23.30
N ASP A 263 -9.59 -28.86 22.69
CA ASP A 263 -9.33 -27.87 21.62
C ASP A 263 -8.46 -26.71 22.13
N LEU A 264 -8.68 -26.25 23.37
CA LEU A 264 -7.90 -25.19 23.98
C LEU A 264 -6.43 -25.58 24.23
N VAL A 265 -6.17 -26.84 24.61
CA VAL A 265 -4.80 -27.35 24.76
C VAL A 265 -4.08 -27.38 23.41
N GLU A 266 -4.77 -27.81 22.35
CA GLU A 266 -4.19 -27.87 21.01
C GLU A 266 -3.91 -26.47 20.44
N ALA A 267 -4.84 -25.53 20.61
CA ALA A 267 -4.63 -24.14 20.22
C ALA A 267 -3.41 -23.51 20.92
N LYS A 268 -3.21 -23.79 22.22
CA LYS A 268 -2.01 -23.33 22.96
C LYS A 268 -0.72 -23.92 22.40
N LYS A 269 -0.70 -25.21 22.02
CA LYS A 269 0.46 -25.83 21.37
C LYS A 269 0.79 -25.15 20.05
N GLN A 270 -0.21 -24.93 19.21
CA GLN A 270 -0.04 -24.26 17.91
C GLN A 270 0.48 -22.83 18.07
N ALA A 271 -0.08 -22.06 19.01
CA ALA A 271 0.40 -20.70 19.29
C ALA A 271 1.87 -20.69 19.74
N SER A 272 2.28 -21.65 20.58
CA SER A 272 3.68 -21.78 21.01
C SER A 272 4.63 -22.11 19.85
N ALA A 273 4.20 -22.94 18.90
CA ALA A 273 4.98 -23.29 17.71
C ALA A 273 5.13 -22.09 16.77
N VAL A 274 4.07 -21.32 16.56
CA VAL A 274 4.10 -20.09 15.76
C VAL A 274 5.03 -19.05 16.40
N ALA A 275 4.94 -18.84 17.72
CA ALA A 275 5.82 -17.91 18.44
C ALA A 275 7.31 -18.26 18.27
N ARG A 276 7.66 -19.55 18.30
CA ARG A 276 9.04 -20.01 18.04
C ARG A 276 9.50 -19.71 16.62
N ARG A 277 8.65 -19.95 15.61
CA ARG A 277 8.97 -19.64 14.20
C ARG A 277 9.21 -18.15 13.99
N VAL A 278 8.32 -17.31 14.51
CA VAL A 278 8.45 -15.84 14.41
C VAL A 278 9.74 -15.36 15.11
N SER A 279 10.11 -15.94 16.25
CA SER A 279 11.36 -15.61 16.92
C SER A 279 12.59 -15.95 16.08
N ALA A 280 12.60 -17.13 15.45
CA ALA A 280 13.70 -17.55 14.58
C ALA A 280 13.82 -16.67 13.33
N GLU A 281 12.70 -16.34 12.68
CA GLU A 281 12.67 -15.42 11.54
C GLU A 281 13.15 -14.01 11.90
N ARG A 282 12.79 -13.51 13.09
CA ARG A 282 13.30 -12.23 13.58
C ARG A 282 14.81 -12.25 13.76
N GLU A 283 15.37 -13.33 14.27
CA GLU A 283 16.82 -13.47 14.47
C GLU A 283 17.57 -13.50 13.14
N THR A 284 17.08 -14.25 12.14
CA THR A 284 17.69 -14.28 10.81
C THR A 284 17.65 -12.92 10.12
N LEU A 285 16.55 -12.17 10.23
CA LEU A 285 16.46 -10.81 9.70
C LEU A 285 17.42 -9.83 10.40
N LEU A 286 17.62 -9.97 11.71
CA LEU A 286 18.61 -9.16 12.44
C LEU A 286 20.04 -9.46 12.00
N GLN A 287 20.37 -10.73 11.77
CA GLN A 287 21.68 -11.14 11.24
C GLN A 287 21.90 -10.58 9.83
N GLN A 288 20.90 -10.67 8.94
CA GLN A 288 20.97 -10.09 7.60
C GLN A 288 21.15 -8.56 7.64
N LYS A 289 20.41 -7.86 8.51
CA LYS A 289 20.56 -6.41 8.70
C LYS A 289 21.98 -6.04 9.15
N ALA A 290 22.55 -6.79 10.09
CA ALA A 290 23.91 -6.55 10.58
C ALA A 290 24.95 -6.74 9.45
N ALA A 291 24.82 -7.80 8.65
CA ALA A 291 25.70 -8.06 7.50
C ALA A 291 25.62 -6.94 6.44
N LEU A 292 24.40 -6.46 6.13
CA LEU A 292 24.21 -5.34 5.20
C LEU A 292 24.81 -4.03 5.72
N LEU A 293 24.69 -3.75 7.02
CA LEU A 293 25.32 -2.59 7.63
C LEU A 293 26.86 -2.66 7.54
N ALA A 294 27.44 -3.83 7.83
CA ALA A 294 28.88 -4.04 7.69
C ALA A 294 29.37 -3.86 6.23
N SER A 295 28.64 -4.41 5.26
CA SER A 295 28.93 -4.22 3.84
C SER A 295 28.82 -2.77 3.41
N ASN A 296 27.79 -2.04 3.86
CA ASN A 296 27.63 -0.62 3.57
C ASN A 296 28.78 0.21 4.15
N THR A 297 29.25 -0.09 5.36
CA THR A 297 30.41 0.59 5.94
C THR A 297 31.70 0.32 5.15
N ALA A 298 31.91 -0.91 4.66
CA ALA A 298 33.07 -1.25 3.84
C ALA A 298 33.04 -0.54 2.46
N LEU A 299 31.88 -0.52 1.80
CA LEU A 299 31.73 0.21 0.53
C LEU A 299 31.94 1.72 0.70
N LYS A 300 31.51 2.30 1.83
CA LYS A 300 31.78 3.71 2.14
C LYS A 300 33.26 4.00 2.33
N SER A 301 34.02 3.11 2.97
CA SER A 301 35.48 3.28 3.09
C SER A 301 36.18 3.13 1.75
N GLU A 302 35.82 2.13 0.94
CA GLU A 302 36.38 1.96 -0.41
C GLU A 302 36.12 3.19 -1.29
N LEU A 303 34.91 3.73 -1.23
CA LEU A 303 34.54 4.94 -1.97
C LEU A 303 35.33 6.16 -1.50
N ALA A 304 35.59 6.29 -0.20
CA ALA A 304 36.46 7.35 0.34
C ALA A 304 37.91 7.19 -0.15
N GLU A 305 38.45 5.96 -0.19
CA GLU A 305 39.78 5.69 -0.74
C GLU A 305 39.87 6.04 -2.22
N VAL A 306 38.88 5.65 -3.02
CA VAL A 306 38.86 5.97 -4.46
C VAL A 306 38.77 7.48 -4.68
N ARG A 307 37.96 8.20 -3.90
CA ARG A 307 37.91 9.68 -3.95
C ARG A 307 39.27 10.30 -3.63
N ASN A 308 39.96 9.81 -2.61
CA ASN A 308 41.29 10.30 -2.25
C ASN A 308 42.30 10.03 -3.37
N ARG A 309 42.30 8.82 -3.95
CA ARG A 309 43.16 8.48 -5.10
C ARG A 309 42.88 9.37 -6.31
N LEU A 310 41.61 9.65 -6.59
CA LEU A 310 41.21 10.54 -7.68
C LEU A 310 41.68 11.98 -7.42
N SER A 311 41.51 12.50 -6.20
CA SER A 311 42.02 13.82 -5.82
C SER A 311 43.52 13.93 -6.05
N SER A 312 44.29 12.96 -5.54
CA SER A 312 45.75 12.94 -5.74
C SER A 312 46.14 12.83 -7.21
N ALA A 313 45.39 12.08 -8.02
CA ALA A 313 45.64 12.00 -9.46
C ALA A 313 45.35 13.33 -10.18
N VAL A 314 44.31 14.07 -9.77
CA VAL A 314 44.00 15.41 -10.29
C VAL A 314 45.09 16.39 -9.90
N ASP A 315 45.57 16.36 -8.65
CA ASP A 315 46.67 17.22 -8.19
C ASP A 315 47.97 16.95 -8.96
N LEU A 316 48.32 15.67 -9.15
CA LEU A 316 49.48 15.26 -9.96
C LEU A 316 49.36 15.71 -11.41
N ARG A 317 48.15 15.65 -11.99
CA ARG A 317 47.91 16.16 -13.34
C ARG A 317 48.12 17.68 -13.40
N ALA A 318 47.57 18.43 -12.45
CA ALA A 318 47.75 19.88 -12.39
C ALA A 318 49.24 20.27 -12.24
N GLN A 319 50.00 19.52 -11.44
CA GLN A 319 51.46 19.69 -11.34
C GLN A 319 52.16 19.44 -12.67
N ARG A 320 51.82 18.36 -13.37
CA ARG A 320 52.40 18.04 -14.70
C ARG A 320 52.02 19.09 -15.74
N ASP A 321 50.79 19.56 -15.76
CA ASP A 321 50.35 20.61 -16.69
C ASP A 321 51.11 21.93 -16.43
N SER A 322 51.38 22.26 -15.16
CA SER A 322 52.25 23.39 -14.78
C SER A 322 53.69 23.20 -15.25
N GLN A 323 54.27 22.00 -15.10
CA GLN A 323 55.63 21.69 -15.58
C GLN A 323 55.71 21.77 -17.11
N ILE A 324 54.70 21.27 -17.83
CA ILE A 324 54.62 21.37 -19.29
C ILE A 324 54.56 22.84 -19.72
N ALA A 325 53.76 23.66 -19.04
CA ALA A 325 53.67 25.09 -19.33
C ALA A 325 55.02 25.81 -19.10
N GLN A 326 55.72 25.47 -18.01
CA GLN A 326 57.05 26.02 -17.73
C GLN A 326 58.07 25.62 -18.81
N LEU A 327 58.15 24.33 -19.17
CA LEU A 327 59.06 23.86 -20.21
C LEU A 327 58.76 24.50 -21.57
N ARG A 328 57.48 24.74 -21.90
CA ARG A 328 57.11 25.46 -23.13
C ARG A 328 57.63 26.89 -23.12
N ALA A 329 57.50 27.60 -22.00
CA ALA A 329 58.03 28.95 -21.87
C ALA A 329 59.57 28.97 -22.00
N GLU A 330 60.28 28.02 -21.38
CA GLU A 330 61.73 27.89 -21.51
C GLU A 330 62.17 27.60 -22.97
N ILE A 331 61.42 26.77 -23.70
CA ILE A 331 61.66 26.52 -25.13
C ILE A 331 61.43 27.79 -25.96
N GLU A 332 60.36 28.54 -25.70
CA GLU A 332 60.06 29.79 -26.41
C GLU A 332 61.13 30.86 -26.17
N ASP A 333 61.58 31.03 -24.92
CA ASP A 333 62.65 31.96 -24.58
C ASP A 333 63.99 31.53 -25.20
N GLY A 334 64.29 30.23 -25.20
CA GLY A 334 65.45 29.68 -25.90
C GLY A 334 65.41 29.92 -27.41
N ALA A 335 64.22 29.80 -28.03
CA ALA A 335 64.04 30.11 -29.45
C ALA A 335 64.28 31.59 -29.76
N ARG A 336 63.76 32.51 -28.93
CA ARG A 336 64.03 33.96 -29.06
C ARG A 336 65.51 34.28 -28.88
N GLN A 337 66.19 33.61 -27.95
CA GLN A 337 67.62 33.79 -27.76
C GLN A 337 68.42 33.33 -28.99
N LEU A 338 68.09 32.17 -29.57
CA LEU A 338 68.71 31.69 -30.80
C LEU A 338 68.46 32.63 -31.99
N GLU A 339 67.26 33.19 -32.12
CA GLU A 339 66.92 34.17 -33.15
C GLU A 339 67.77 35.44 -32.99
N SER A 340 67.86 35.99 -31.77
CA SER A 340 68.72 37.15 -31.49
C SER A 340 70.21 36.89 -31.78
N GLN A 341 70.69 35.66 -31.54
CA GLN A 341 72.06 35.26 -31.87
C GLN A 341 72.27 35.13 -33.38
N ARG A 342 71.27 34.65 -34.12
CA ARG A 342 71.31 34.60 -35.59
C ARG A 342 71.36 36.01 -36.19
N ASP A 343 70.51 36.91 -35.72
CA ASP A 343 70.50 38.31 -36.17
C ASP A 343 71.85 38.99 -35.89
N ALA A 344 72.43 38.75 -34.72
CA ALA A 344 73.76 39.26 -34.37
C ALA A 344 74.86 38.69 -35.30
N LEU A 345 74.80 37.40 -35.64
CA LEU A 345 75.74 36.78 -36.58
C LEU A 345 75.56 37.32 -38.00
N GLU A 346 74.33 37.56 -38.45
CA GLU A 346 74.06 38.18 -39.75
C GLU A 346 74.58 39.61 -39.82
N ALA A 347 74.39 40.40 -38.76
CA ALA A 347 74.96 41.74 -38.65
C ALA A 347 76.49 41.73 -38.71
N LEU A 348 77.14 40.80 -37.99
CA LEU A 348 78.60 40.63 -38.04
C LEU A 348 79.09 40.22 -39.43
N ARG A 349 78.37 39.32 -40.12
CA ARG A 349 78.68 38.97 -41.51
C ARG A 349 78.54 40.18 -42.43
N GLY A 350 77.50 41.00 -42.26
CA GLY A 350 77.32 42.25 -43.00
C GLY A 350 78.51 43.19 -42.82
N LEU A 351 78.93 43.43 -41.56
CA LEU A 351 80.13 44.22 -41.25
C LEU A 351 81.38 43.63 -41.90
N GLN A 352 81.57 42.31 -41.86
CA GLN A 352 82.71 41.66 -42.53
C GLN A 352 82.73 41.97 -44.03
N HIS A 353 81.58 41.91 -44.72
CA HIS A 353 81.50 42.22 -46.14
C HIS A 353 81.83 43.70 -46.42
N GLU A 354 81.38 44.62 -45.56
CA GLU A 354 81.72 46.04 -45.66
C GLU A 354 83.23 46.29 -45.46
N TRP A 355 83.83 45.64 -44.46
CA TRP A 355 85.27 45.70 -44.22
C TRP A 355 86.08 45.13 -45.39
N GLU A 356 85.65 44.00 -45.96
CA GLU A 356 86.27 43.42 -47.14
C GLU A 356 86.16 44.37 -48.36
N ALA A 357 85.00 45.00 -48.57
CA ALA A 357 84.82 45.98 -49.63
C ALA A 357 85.66 47.25 -49.41
N ALA A 358 85.77 47.72 -48.17
CA ALA A 358 86.66 48.83 -47.80
C ALA A 358 88.14 48.46 -48.03
N ARG A 359 88.55 47.25 -47.64
CA ARG A 359 89.90 46.73 -47.90
C ARG A 359 90.21 46.67 -49.39
N HIS A 360 89.32 46.13 -50.22
CA HIS A 360 89.51 46.09 -51.68
C HIS A 360 89.61 47.50 -52.30
N ARG A 361 88.83 48.47 -51.80
CA ARG A 361 88.93 49.88 -52.22
C ARG A 361 90.29 50.47 -51.87
N LEU A 362 90.74 50.31 -50.63
CA LEU A 362 92.07 50.76 -50.19
C LEU A 362 93.21 50.06 -50.96
N GLU A 363 93.11 48.76 -51.22
CA GLU A 363 94.08 48.02 -52.04
C GLU A 363 94.14 48.55 -53.48
N LYS A 364 93.01 49.01 -54.04
CA LYS A 364 92.98 49.67 -55.35
C LYS A 364 93.63 51.06 -55.27
N GLU A 365 93.26 51.87 -54.30
CA GLU A 365 93.85 53.20 -54.09
C GLU A 365 95.37 53.12 -53.87
N ILE A 366 95.86 52.16 -53.09
CA ILE A 366 97.30 51.92 -52.88
C ILE A 366 97.98 51.57 -54.21
N ARG A 367 97.37 50.73 -55.05
CA ARG A 367 97.91 50.40 -56.39
C ARG A 367 97.96 51.63 -57.29
N ASP A 368 96.90 52.44 -57.28
CA ASP A 368 96.82 53.66 -58.08
C ASP A 368 97.86 54.69 -57.62
N VAL A 369 98.01 54.91 -56.30
CA VAL A 369 99.03 55.78 -55.71
C VAL A 369 100.44 55.26 -56.01
N ARG A 370 100.69 53.95 -55.91
CA ARG A 370 101.99 53.36 -56.31
C ARG A 370 102.29 53.62 -57.78
N ALA A 371 101.32 53.43 -58.68
CA ALA A 371 101.49 53.73 -60.10
C ALA A 371 101.76 55.22 -60.35
N GLN A 372 101.06 56.12 -59.65
CA GLN A 372 101.32 57.57 -59.71
C GLN A 372 102.72 57.91 -59.19
N LEU A 373 103.16 57.29 -58.09
CA LEU A 373 104.48 57.52 -57.52
C LEU A 373 105.59 56.99 -58.42
N GLU A 374 105.41 55.84 -59.08
CA GLU A 374 106.33 55.36 -60.12
C GLU A 374 106.40 56.31 -61.31
N LEU A 375 105.25 56.84 -61.77
CA LEU A 375 105.20 57.85 -62.83
C LEU A 375 105.96 59.11 -62.42
N ARG A 376 105.67 59.66 -61.23
CA ARG A 376 106.36 60.84 -60.69
C ARG A 376 107.85 60.60 -60.46
N SER A 377 108.24 59.40 -60.03
CA SER A 377 109.64 59.01 -59.88
C SER A 377 110.35 58.99 -61.24
N ARG A 378 109.72 58.44 -62.29
CA ARG A 378 110.23 58.50 -63.66
C ARG A 378 110.32 59.94 -64.17
N GLU A 379 109.32 60.78 -63.93
CA GLU A 379 109.37 62.21 -64.25
C GLU A 379 110.52 62.92 -63.53
N HIS A 380 110.69 62.66 -62.22
CA HIS A 380 111.76 63.25 -61.43
C HIS A 380 113.15 62.76 -61.87
N GLU A 381 113.28 61.50 -62.29
CA GLU A 381 114.51 60.96 -62.86
C GLU A 381 114.84 61.60 -64.20
N LEU A 382 113.84 61.79 -65.08
CA LEU A 382 114.00 62.56 -66.32
C LEU A 382 114.42 64.01 -66.04
N LEU A 383 113.78 64.66 -65.06
CA LEU A 383 114.15 66.00 -64.63
C LEU A 383 115.58 66.03 -64.06
N ARG A 384 115.97 65.05 -63.25
CA ARG A 384 117.33 64.93 -62.70
C ARG A 384 118.38 64.75 -63.79
N GLN A 385 118.09 63.89 -64.78
CA GLN A 385 118.95 63.73 -65.96
C GLN A 385 119.05 65.03 -66.76
N SER A 386 117.92 65.73 -66.99
CA SER A 386 117.91 67.03 -67.66
C SER A 386 118.71 68.09 -66.89
N ALA A 387 118.60 68.12 -65.56
CA ALA A 387 119.35 69.00 -64.68
C ALA A 387 120.85 68.67 -64.69
N GLY A 388 121.22 67.38 -64.74
CA GLY A 388 122.60 66.95 -64.94
C GLY A 388 123.18 67.43 -66.28
N VAL A 389 122.42 67.35 -67.38
CA VAL A 389 122.81 67.90 -68.68
C VAL A 389 122.93 69.43 -68.64
N LEU A 390 122.06 70.11 -67.90
CA LEU A 390 122.16 71.55 -67.71
C LEU A 390 123.34 71.95 -66.81
N ALA A 391 123.66 71.16 -65.79
CA ALA A 391 124.80 71.38 -64.90
C ALA A 391 126.12 71.21 -65.66
N THR A 392 126.26 70.18 -66.48
CA THR A 392 127.45 70.02 -67.35
C THR A 392 127.54 71.15 -68.38
N ARG A 393 126.40 71.61 -68.93
CA ARG A 393 126.39 72.85 -69.75
C ARG A 393 126.82 74.08 -68.96
N ALA A 394 126.38 74.23 -67.71
CA ALA A 394 126.77 75.35 -66.86
C ALA A 394 128.27 75.30 -66.53
N GLU A 395 128.82 74.13 -66.17
CA GLU A 395 130.26 73.94 -65.97
C GLU A 395 131.05 74.29 -67.24
N THR A 396 130.63 73.81 -68.42
CA THR A 396 131.31 74.22 -69.68
C THR A 396 131.21 75.73 -69.95
N ALA A 397 130.10 76.37 -69.57
CA ALA A 397 129.96 77.82 -69.69
C ALA A 397 130.83 78.56 -68.66
N GLU A 398 130.96 78.02 -67.44
CA GLU A 398 131.80 78.57 -66.37
C GLU A 398 133.29 78.42 -66.72
N GLU A 399 133.70 77.28 -67.30
CA GLU A 399 135.03 77.09 -67.89
C GLU A 399 135.29 78.10 -69.03
N GLN A 400 134.30 78.36 -69.88
CA GLN A 400 134.39 79.42 -70.90
C GLN A 400 134.56 80.81 -70.26
N VAL A 401 133.84 81.12 -69.19
CA VAL A 401 133.98 82.39 -68.44
C VAL A 401 135.35 82.48 -67.77
N ILE A 402 135.87 81.41 -67.18
CA ILE A 402 137.22 81.35 -66.58
C ILE A 402 138.28 81.57 -67.66
N ALA A 403 138.15 80.93 -68.83
CA ALA A 403 139.04 81.15 -69.97
C ALA A 403 139.02 82.61 -70.46
N ILE A 404 137.83 83.21 -70.55
CA ILE A 404 137.67 84.64 -70.87
C ILE A 404 138.33 85.50 -69.78
N THR A 405 138.09 85.21 -68.50
CA THR A 405 138.62 85.96 -67.36
C THR A 405 140.15 85.93 -67.29
N HIS A 406 140.79 84.80 -67.61
CA HIS A 406 142.25 84.68 -67.65
C HIS A 406 142.91 85.35 -68.88
N SER A 407 142.14 85.73 -69.90
CA SER A 407 142.65 86.54 -71.02
C SER A 407 142.67 88.04 -70.74
N PHE A 408 141.98 88.54 -69.72
CA PHE A 408 141.96 89.96 -69.33
C PHE A 408 143.25 90.47 -68.65
N PRO A 409 143.90 89.77 -67.70
CA PRO A 409 145.11 90.22 -67.05
C PRO A 409 146.30 90.56 -67.98
N PRO A 410 146.66 89.73 -68.99
CA PRO A 410 147.75 90.10 -69.91
C PRO A 410 147.41 91.35 -70.74
N LEU A 411 146.14 91.56 -71.11
CA LEU A 411 145.69 92.78 -71.80
C LEU A 411 145.76 94.02 -70.89
N PHE A 412 145.52 93.85 -69.58
CA PHE A 412 145.60 94.93 -68.59
C PHE A 412 147.05 95.31 -68.25
N ASP A 413 147.95 94.33 -68.23
CA ASP A 413 149.40 94.53 -68.06
C ASP A 413 150.02 95.24 -69.27
N GLU A 414 149.56 94.92 -70.48
CA GLU A 414 150.00 95.56 -71.73
C GLU A 414 149.54 97.03 -71.80
N LEU A 415 148.32 97.34 -71.34
CA LEU A 415 147.81 98.71 -71.18
C LEU A 415 148.58 99.51 -70.12
N SER A 416 148.98 98.86 -69.01
CA SER A 416 149.73 99.50 -67.93
C SER A 416 151.15 99.86 -68.36
N ARG A 417 151.80 99.00 -69.14
CA ARG A 417 153.13 99.24 -69.74
C ARG A 417 153.11 100.42 -70.72
N LEU A 418 152.11 100.48 -71.61
CA LEU A 418 151.93 101.60 -72.54
C LEU A 418 151.68 102.94 -71.82
N ARG A 419 151.08 102.91 -70.62
CA ARG A 419 150.88 104.09 -69.79
C ARG A 419 152.19 104.62 -69.22
N SER A 420 153.07 103.74 -68.74
CA SER A 420 154.38 104.10 -68.19
C SER A 420 155.36 104.67 -69.24
N GLU A 421 155.32 104.18 -70.49
CA GLU A 421 156.18 104.68 -71.57
C GLU A 421 155.84 106.14 -71.97
N ARG A 422 154.55 106.52 -71.90
CA ARG A 422 154.08 107.89 -72.15
C ARG A 422 154.52 108.90 -71.08
N ASP A 423 154.52 108.49 -69.81
CA ASP A 423 154.92 109.35 -68.69
C ASP A 423 156.44 109.58 -68.63
N ALA A 424 157.22 108.74 -69.32
CA ALA A 424 158.66 108.93 -69.53
C ALA A 424 158.92 109.99 -70.61
N MET A 425 158.25 109.91 -71.76
CA MET A 425 158.39 110.90 -72.85
C MET A 425 158.00 112.33 -72.41
N SER A 426 156.99 112.46 -71.53
CA SER A 426 156.56 113.77 -71.02
C SER A 426 157.63 114.47 -70.16
N ARG A 427 158.54 113.71 -69.54
CA ARG A 427 159.62 114.25 -68.70
C ARG A 427 160.84 114.71 -69.50
N GLU A 428 161.11 114.11 -70.66
CA GLU A 428 162.17 114.57 -71.57
C GLU A 428 161.83 115.90 -72.25
N MET A 429 160.54 116.13 -72.58
CA MET A 429 160.07 117.40 -73.13
C MET A 429 160.29 118.58 -72.18
N ALA A 430 160.03 118.41 -70.88
CA ALA A 430 160.13 119.48 -69.89
C ALA A 430 161.57 119.96 -69.64
N MET A 431 162.58 119.13 -69.93
CA MET A 431 163.98 119.51 -69.71
C MET A 431 164.53 120.34 -70.89
N LEU A 432 164.07 120.09 -72.12
CA LEU A 432 164.49 120.83 -73.31
C LEU A 432 163.93 122.26 -73.34
N GLU A 433 162.75 122.51 -72.77
CA GLU A 433 162.17 123.86 -72.65
C GLU A 433 162.95 124.79 -71.71
N GLY A 434 163.72 124.23 -70.76
CA GLY A 434 164.54 125.00 -69.81
C GLY A 434 165.79 125.65 -70.43
N GLN A 435 166.31 125.12 -71.54
CA GLN A 435 167.57 125.60 -72.13
C GLN A 435 167.42 126.81 -73.08
N ILE A 436 166.19 127.22 -73.42
CA ILE A 436 165.93 128.26 -74.45
C ILE A 436 165.60 129.64 -73.85
N SER A 437 165.28 129.72 -72.56
CA SER A 437 164.75 130.95 -71.94
C SER A 437 165.77 131.77 -71.15
N GLY A 438 166.62 132.53 -71.86
CA GLY A 438 166.90 133.90 -71.40
C GLY A 438 168.35 134.35 -71.29
N SER A 439 169.01 134.54 -72.44
CA SER A 439 169.96 135.63 -72.65
C SER A 439 169.27 136.79 -73.40
N LEU A 440 169.66 138.04 -73.13
CA LEU A 440 169.50 139.25 -73.98
C LEU A 440 168.16 140.03 -74.06
N GLY A 441 167.17 139.82 -73.19
CA GLY A 441 165.85 140.49 -73.30
C GLY A 441 165.56 141.73 -72.44
N ALA A 442 166.45 142.14 -71.53
CA ALA A 442 166.14 143.18 -70.52
C ALA A 442 167.21 144.29 -70.37
N ARG A 443 168.00 144.55 -71.42
CA ARG A 443 168.97 145.67 -71.48
C ARG A 443 168.43 146.93 -72.18
N LEU A 444 167.16 146.97 -72.59
CA LEU A 444 166.65 148.04 -73.46
C LEU A 444 165.25 148.60 -73.14
N ARG A 445 164.62 148.28 -71.99
CA ARG A 445 163.24 148.76 -71.70
C ARG A 445 163.04 149.62 -70.45
N SER A 446 164.12 150.17 -69.86
CA SER A 446 164.02 151.31 -68.93
C SER A 446 164.80 152.58 -69.35
N LEU A 447 165.48 152.60 -70.51
CA LEU A 447 166.04 153.83 -71.12
C LEU A 447 165.05 154.54 -72.07
N TRP A 448 163.84 153.99 -72.29
CA TRP A 448 162.92 154.47 -73.34
C TRP A 448 161.46 154.67 -72.90
N ARG A 449 161.21 154.82 -71.60
CA ARG A 449 159.93 155.33 -71.07
C ARG A 449 160.08 156.68 -70.37
N ARG A 450 160.52 157.66 -71.16
CA ARG A 450 160.28 159.10 -70.97
C ARG A 450 161.40 159.86 -70.28
N LEU A 451 162.16 160.48 -71.17
CA LEU A 451 162.50 161.90 -71.07
C LEU A 451 161.72 162.74 -72.12
N THR A 452 160.64 162.21 -72.70
CA THR A 452 159.74 162.97 -73.58
C THR A 452 158.29 162.63 -73.24
N LEU A 453 157.55 163.46 -72.50
CA LEU A 453 157.73 164.90 -72.27
C LEU A 453 158.98 165.33 -71.47
N LYS A 454 159.73 166.26 -72.07
CA LYS A 454 160.81 167.03 -71.46
C LYS A 454 160.33 167.75 -70.20
N ARG A 455 160.68 167.22 -69.02
CA ARG A 455 160.70 167.85 -67.67
C ARG A 455 161.06 166.73 -66.69
N GLU A 456 162.33 166.34 -66.55
CA GLU A 456 163.58 167.01 -66.94
C GLU A 456 164.18 166.51 -68.27
N ALA A 457 164.03 167.32 -69.36
CA ALA A 457 165.05 167.73 -70.39
C ALA A 457 165.30 167.10 -71.83
N LEU A 458 164.47 167.40 -72.85
CA LEU A 458 164.65 167.40 -74.36
C LEU A 458 164.69 166.01 -74.98
#